data_AF-A0A031K3V6-F1
#
_entry.id   AF-A0A031K3V6-F1
#
_cell.length_a   1.000
_cell.length_b   1.000
_cell.length_c   1.000
_cell.angle_alpha   90.00
_cell.angle_beta   90.00
_cell.angle_gamma   90.00
#
_symmetry.space_group_name_H-M   'P 1'
#
loop_
_entity.id
_entity.type
_entity.pdbx_description
1 polymer ?
#
loop_
_entity_poly.entity_id
_entity_poly.type
_entity_poly.pdbx_seq_one_letter_code
_entity_poly.pdbx_strand_id
1 'polypeptide(L)'
;MTDQMGQRRVQGAAMAITELPLFPLLAGFRGEAYAQAGYVAGRYATMFADGQFRADRGLLTVRAADVRIGGGLWGGAQKGAARLDAGPTASVAMPLGRGINGRVAVDWRFRLAGDAVPGSGPALTLSAGF
;
A
#
# COMPACT_ATOMS: atom_id res chain seq x y z
N MET A 1 -13.92 21.26 19.60
CA MET A 1 -13.83 20.78 21.00
C MET A 1 -14.45 19.39 21.02
N THR A 2 -13.68 18.35 20.74
CA THR A 2 -14.18 16.95 20.73
C THR A 2 -13.84 16.31 22.06
N ASP A 3 -14.85 16.23 22.91
CA ASP A 3 -14.83 15.50 24.16
C ASP A 3 -14.84 13.98 23.85
N GLN A 4 -13.66 13.36 23.84
CA GLN A 4 -13.53 11.90 23.81
C GLN A 4 -13.42 11.36 25.23
N MET A 5 -14.54 11.40 25.96
CA MET A 5 -14.68 10.72 27.25
C MET A 5 -14.64 9.20 27.06
N GLY A 6 -13.45 8.60 27.07
CA GLY A 6 -13.11 7.28 27.66
C GLY A 6 -14.02 6.05 27.44
N GLN A 7 -15.05 6.10 26.59
CA GLN A 7 -16.01 5.03 26.42
C GLN A 7 -15.42 3.98 25.48
N ARG A 8 -15.07 2.82 26.03
CA ARG A 8 -14.79 1.62 25.22
C ARG A 8 -16.05 1.25 24.44
N ARG A 9 -15.92 1.20 23.13
CA ARG A 9 -16.99 0.75 22.22
C ARG A 9 -16.49 -0.42 21.41
N VAL A 10 -17.26 -1.50 21.44
CA VAL A 10 -17.03 -2.66 20.59
C VAL A 10 -17.76 -2.41 19.28
N GLN A 11 -17.04 -2.52 18.17
CA GLN A 11 -17.58 -2.43 16.82
C GLN A 11 -17.16 -3.68 16.06
N GLY A 12 -18.12 -4.40 15.48
CA GLY A 12 -17.82 -5.53 14.60
C GLY A 12 -17.29 -5.03 13.27
N ALA A 13 -16.37 -5.76 12.67
CA ALA A 13 -15.91 -5.50 11.31
C ALA A 13 -15.78 -6.82 10.55
N ALA A 14 -16.07 -6.77 9.25
CA ALA A 14 -15.83 -7.86 8.31
C ALA A 14 -15.10 -7.29 7.08
N MET A 15 -14.09 -8.00 6.59
CA MET A 15 -13.32 -7.58 5.43
C MET A 15 -12.85 -8.77 4.61
N ALA A 16 -12.65 -8.51 3.32
CA ALA A 16 -12.00 -9.40 2.38
C ALA A 16 -10.73 -8.73 1.85
N ILE A 17 -9.71 -9.54 1.61
CA ILE A 17 -8.37 -9.12 1.19
C ILE A 17 -7.90 -10.03 0.08
N THR A 18 -7.21 -9.47 -0.91
CA THR A 18 -6.59 -10.21 -1.99
C THR A 18 -5.21 -9.63 -2.28
N GLU A 19 -4.25 -10.52 -2.44
CA GLU A 19 -2.90 -10.19 -2.88
C GLU A 19 -2.58 -11.12 -4.05
N LEU A 20 -2.17 -10.53 -5.17
CA LEU A 20 -1.71 -11.30 -6.31
C LEU A 20 -0.21 -11.59 -6.15
N PRO A 21 0.21 -12.86 -6.31
CA PRO A 21 1.62 -13.18 -6.44
C PRO A 21 2.25 -12.34 -7.54
N LEU A 22 3.55 -12.07 -7.45
CA LEU A 22 4.27 -11.33 -8.49
C LEU A 22 4.02 -11.95 -9.87
N PHE A 23 3.56 -11.13 -10.82
CA PHE A 23 3.25 -11.57 -12.19
C PHE A 23 4.10 -10.83 -13.22
N PRO A 24 4.49 -11.47 -14.32
CA PRO A 24 5.27 -10.81 -15.36
C PRO A 24 4.43 -9.76 -16.11
N LEU A 25 5.07 -8.68 -16.54
CA LEU A 25 4.53 -7.64 -17.43
C LEU A 25 5.46 -7.49 -18.65
N LEU A 26 5.03 -6.67 -19.62
CA LEU A 26 5.82 -6.37 -20.81
C LEU A 26 7.13 -5.65 -20.46
N ALA A 27 8.11 -5.70 -21.36
CA ALA A 27 9.39 -4.98 -21.25
C ALA A 27 10.21 -5.28 -19.98
N GLY A 28 10.07 -6.49 -19.42
CA GLY A 28 10.84 -6.92 -18.24
C GLY A 28 10.35 -6.32 -16.92
N PHE A 29 9.18 -5.68 -16.91
CA PHE A 29 8.50 -5.30 -15.69
C PHE A 29 7.87 -6.52 -15.01
N ARG A 30 7.70 -6.43 -13.69
CA ARG A 30 6.83 -7.30 -12.92
C ARG A 30 5.74 -6.47 -12.26
N GLY A 31 4.56 -7.06 -12.13
CA GLY A 31 3.40 -6.52 -11.46
C GLY A 31 3.22 -7.12 -10.06
N GLU A 32 2.72 -6.28 -9.16
CA GLU A 32 2.25 -6.62 -7.82
C GLU A 32 0.91 -5.91 -7.64
N ALA A 33 -0.10 -6.62 -7.13
CA ALA A 33 -1.40 -6.03 -6.91
C ALA A 33 -2.01 -6.52 -5.60
N TYR A 34 -2.68 -5.60 -4.92
CA TYR A 34 -3.34 -5.83 -3.65
C TYR A 34 -4.65 -5.05 -3.61
N ALA A 35 -5.67 -5.64 -3.02
CA ALA A 35 -6.91 -4.94 -2.72
C ALA A 35 -7.56 -5.48 -1.45
N GLN A 36 -8.25 -4.62 -0.72
CA GLN A 36 -9.14 -5.00 0.37
C GLN A 36 -10.42 -4.17 0.34
N ALA A 37 -11.48 -4.75 0.88
CA ALA A 37 -12.73 -4.04 1.13
C ALA A 37 -13.42 -4.63 2.35
N GLY A 38 -14.18 -3.81 3.05
CA GLY A 38 -14.85 -4.24 4.25
C GLY A 38 -15.92 -3.29 4.75
N TYR A 39 -16.52 -3.68 5.86
CA TYR A 39 -17.56 -2.94 6.55
C TYR A 39 -17.31 -2.97 8.05
N VAL A 40 -17.38 -1.80 8.66
CA VAL A 40 -17.39 -1.63 10.12
C VAL A 40 -18.82 -1.35 10.54
N ALA A 41 -19.34 -2.12 11.49
CA ALA A 41 -20.69 -2.00 12.02
C ALA A 41 -20.75 -1.10 13.26
N GLY A 42 -21.92 -0.52 13.53
CA GLY A 42 -22.18 0.31 14.71
C GLY A 42 -22.71 1.69 14.35
N ARG A 43 -22.67 2.63 15.30
CA ARG A 43 -23.23 3.99 15.14
C ARG A 43 -22.57 4.80 14.01
N TYR A 44 -21.32 4.49 13.69
CA TYR A 44 -20.55 5.13 12.61
C TYR A 44 -20.25 4.13 11.49
N ALA A 45 -21.22 3.28 11.19
CA ALA A 45 -21.07 2.26 10.18
C ALA A 45 -20.53 2.84 8.87
N THR A 46 -19.48 2.21 8.37
CA THR A 46 -18.80 2.64 7.15
C THR A 46 -18.32 1.44 6.37
N MET A 47 -18.52 1.49 5.06
CA MET A 47 -17.76 0.68 4.14
C MET A 47 -16.40 1.31 3.92
N PHE A 48 -15.41 0.50 3.62
CA PHE A 48 -14.10 0.96 3.17
C PHE A 48 -13.58 0.03 2.06
N ALA A 49 -12.72 0.58 1.22
CA ALA A 49 -11.95 -0.16 0.24
C ALA A 49 -10.61 0.53 0.05
N ASP A 50 -9.57 -0.26 -0.24
CA ASP A 50 -8.27 0.25 -0.67
C ASP A 50 -7.56 -0.79 -1.52
N GLY A 51 -6.54 -0.33 -2.22
CA GLY A 51 -5.71 -1.19 -3.03
C GLY A 51 -4.48 -0.48 -3.56
N GLN A 52 -3.58 -1.30 -4.09
CA GLN A 52 -2.40 -0.84 -4.80
C GLN A 52 -2.13 -1.73 -6.02
N PHE A 53 -1.52 -1.11 -7.01
CA PHE A 53 -0.86 -1.79 -8.11
C PHE A 53 0.53 -1.20 -8.28
N ARG A 54 1.54 -2.04 -8.41
CA ARG A 54 2.93 -1.62 -8.65
C ARG A 54 3.46 -2.37 -9.86
N ALA A 55 4.12 -1.64 -10.75
CA ALA A 55 4.88 -2.19 -11.85
C ALA A 55 6.34 -1.72 -11.73
N ASP A 56 7.27 -2.65 -11.55
CA ASP A 56 8.69 -2.33 -11.39
C ASP A 56 9.59 -3.22 -12.25
N ARG A 57 10.79 -2.72 -12.56
CA ARG A 57 11.86 -3.48 -13.22
C ARG A 57 13.11 -3.49 -12.36
N GLY A 58 13.91 -4.54 -12.53
CA GLY A 58 15.25 -4.61 -11.92
C GLY A 58 16.14 -3.52 -12.52
N LEU A 59 16.81 -2.75 -11.66
CA LEU A 59 17.81 -1.77 -12.07
C LEU A 59 19.21 -2.34 -11.95
N LEU A 60 19.54 -2.87 -10.77
CA LEU A 60 20.83 -3.47 -10.48
C LEU A 60 20.75 -4.33 -9.22
N THR A 61 21.69 -5.26 -9.09
CA THR A 61 21.85 -6.09 -7.89
C THR A 61 23.22 -5.80 -7.29
N VAL A 62 23.27 -5.43 -6.00
CA VAL A 62 24.53 -5.22 -5.27
C VAL A 62 24.62 -6.25 -4.17
N ARG A 63 25.60 -7.17 -4.28
CA ARG A 63 25.71 -8.34 -3.39
C ARG A 63 24.42 -9.15 -3.39
N ALA A 64 23.65 -9.09 -2.31
CA ALA A 64 22.37 -9.78 -2.17
C ALA A 64 21.16 -8.82 -2.18
N ALA A 65 21.38 -7.53 -2.43
CA ALA A 65 20.33 -6.52 -2.50
C ALA A 65 19.89 -6.31 -3.97
N ASP A 66 18.61 -6.54 -4.27
CA ASP A 66 17.99 -6.25 -5.57
C ASP A 66 17.34 -4.86 -5.56
N VAL A 67 17.86 -3.95 -6.37
CA VAL A 67 17.38 -2.58 -6.52
C VAL A 67 16.47 -2.50 -7.73
N ARG A 68 15.29 -1.92 -7.53
CA ARG A 68 14.22 -1.89 -8.52
C ARG A 68 13.58 -0.52 -8.59
N ILE A 69 13.15 -0.13 -9.79
CA ILE A 69 12.48 1.14 -10.04
C ILE A 69 11.23 0.91 -10.88
N GLY A 70 10.23 1.77 -10.72
CA GLY A 70 8.97 1.62 -11.43
C GLY A 70 7.96 2.70 -11.13
N GLY A 71 6.69 2.36 -11.29
CA GLY A 71 5.56 3.20 -10.90
C GLY A 71 4.50 2.41 -10.13
N GLY A 72 3.65 3.14 -9.42
CA GLY A 72 2.51 2.57 -8.72
C GLY A 72 1.26 3.41 -8.83
N LEU A 73 0.15 2.76 -8.51
CA LEU A 73 -1.18 3.30 -8.31
C LEU A 73 -1.64 2.87 -6.93
N TRP A 74 -2.25 3.78 -6.19
CA TRP A 74 -2.77 3.51 -4.85
C TRP A 74 -4.10 4.21 -4.69
N GLY A 75 -5.09 3.52 -4.14
CA GLY A 75 -6.41 4.08 -3.94
C GLY A 75 -7.00 3.64 -2.62
N GLY A 76 -7.85 4.48 -2.05
CA GLY A 76 -8.64 4.14 -0.87
C GLY A 76 -9.88 5.03 -0.77
N ALA A 77 -10.96 4.47 -0.26
CA ALA A 77 -12.21 5.17 -0.03
C ALA A 77 -12.88 4.65 1.25
N GLN A 78 -13.37 5.57 2.06
CA GLN A 78 -14.26 5.33 3.19
C GLN A 78 -15.29 6.46 3.26
N LYS A 79 -16.26 6.37 4.17
CA LYS A 79 -17.26 7.42 4.35
C LYS A 79 -16.59 8.76 4.66
N GLY A 80 -16.75 9.72 3.75
CA GLY A 80 -16.27 11.09 3.90
C GLY A 80 -14.79 11.32 3.55
N ALA A 81 -14.08 10.31 3.05
CA ALA A 81 -12.70 10.48 2.58
C ALA A 81 -12.37 9.47 1.48
N ALA A 82 -11.90 9.96 0.33
CA ALA A 82 -11.39 9.11 -0.74
C ALA A 82 -10.13 9.71 -1.34
N ARG A 83 -9.28 8.86 -1.91
CA ARG A 83 -8.03 9.26 -2.54
C ARG A 83 -7.58 8.26 -3.59
N LEU A 84 -7.05 8.78 -4.69
CA LEU A 84 -6.31 8.04 -5.70
C LEU A 84 -4.99 8.73 -5.97
N ASP A 85 -3.89 7.98 -5.90
CA ASP A 85 -2.54 8.42 -6.17
C ASP A 85 -1.89 7.61 -7.28
N ALA A 86 -0.94 8.24 -7.96
CA ALA A 86 0.01 7.58 -8.84
C ALA A 86 1.39 8.19 -8.67
N GLY A 87 2.44 7.46 -9.06
CA GLY A 87 3.78 8.04 -9.10
C GLY A 87 4.91 7.02 -9.10
N PRO A 88 6.16 7.51 -9.12
CA PRO A 88 7.33 6.67 -9.18
C PRO A 88 7.55 5.90 -7.87
N THR A 89 8.15 4.72 -8.00
CA THR A 89 8.60 3.89 -6.89
C THR A 89 10.04 3.47 -7.08
N ALA A 90 10.79 3.39 -5.98
CA ALA A 90 12.08 2.73 -5.91
C ALA A 90 12.06 1.77 -4.72
N SER A 91 12.55 0.54 -4.91
CA SER A 91 12.61 -0.42 -3.82
C SER A 91 13.91 -1.21 -3.82
N VAL A 92 14.32 -1.63 -2.63
CA VAL A 92 15.44 -2.52 -2.42
C VAL A 92 14.96 -3.72 -1.62
N ALA A 93 15.14 -4.91 -2.16
CA ALA A 93 14.89 -6.16 -1.46
C ALA A 93 16.23 -6.81 -1.07
N MET A 94 16.37 -7.29 0.15
CA MET A 94 17.62 -7.91 0.63
C MET A 94 17.35 -8.97 1.70
N PRO A 95 18.19 -10.02 1.79
CA PRO A 95 18.08 -10.99 2.87
C PRO A 95 18.46 -10.34 4.21
N LEU A 96 17.65 -10.56 5.25
CA LEU A 96 17.88 -10.06 6.61
C LEU A 96 18.44 -11.13 7.55
N GLY A 97 18.44 -12.39 7.13
CA GLY A 97 18.84 -13.53 7.94
C GLY A 97 18.46 -14.86 7.27
N ARG A 98 18.54 -15.97 8.01
CA ARG A 98 18.18 -17.30 7.46
C ARG A 98 16.68 -17.34 7.15
N GLY A 99 16.34 -17.31 5.86
CA GLY A 99 14.97 -17.42 5.34
C GLY A 99 14.16 -16.13 5.29
N ILE A 100 14.67 -15.02 5.86
CA ILE A 100 13.92 -13.76 5.92
C ILE A 100 14.40 -12.81 4.83
N ASN A 101 13.46 -12.30 4.04
CA ASN A 101 13.72 -11.24 3.06
C ASN A 101 13.04 -9.95 3.49
N GLY A 102 13.81 -8.87 3.56
CA GLY A 102 13.33 -7.53 3.81
C GLY A 102 13.14 -6.76 2.51
N ARG A 103 12.18 -5.83 2.49
CA ARG A 103 12.02 -4.86 1.41
C ARG A 103 11.80 -3.47 2.00
N VAL A 104 12.52 -2.51 1.43
CA VAL A 104 12.31 -1.08 1.65
C VAL A 104 11.83 -0.49 0.35
N ALA A 105 10.72 0.25 0.35
CA ALA A 105 10.22 0.96 -0.82
C ALA A 105 9.99 2.43 -0.49
N VAL A 106 10.42 3.31 -1.39
CA VAL A 106 10.17 4.75 -1.35
C VAL A 106 9.33 5.10 -2.57
N ASP A 107 8.19 5.72 -2.32
CA ASP A 107 7.25 6.15 -3.35
C ASP A 107 7.07 7.67 -3.28
N TRP A 108 6.92 8.32 -4.41
CA TRP A 108 6.37 9.68 -4.45
C TRP A 108 4.95 9.63 -4.98
N ARG A 109 3.96 9.89 -4.11
CA ARG A 109 2.54 9.73 -4.43
C ARG A 109 1.95 11.07 -4.84
N PHE A 110 1.73 11.25 -6.14
CA PHE A 110 0.96 12.37 -6.67
C PHE A 110 -0.52 12.06 -6.51
N ARG A 111 -1.24 12.93 -5.81
CA ARG A 111 -2.69 12.80 -5.71
C ARG A 111 -3.35 13.15 -7.03
N LEU A 112 -4.00 12.18 -7.65
CA LEU A 112 -4.75 12.35 -8.89
C LEU A 112 -6.21 12.72 -8.63
N ALA A 113 -6.82 12.18 -7.58
CA ALA A 113 -8.20 12.47 -7.21
C ALA A 113 -8.44 12.34 -5.70
N GLY A 114 -9.52 12.97 -5.23
CA GLY A 114 -9.96 12.93 -3.84
C GLY A 114 -9.35 14.01 -2.94
N ASP A 115 -9.85 14.10 -1.72
CA ASP A 115 -9.63 15.20 -0.79
C ASP A 115 -8.87 14.78 0.48
N ALA A 116 -8.62 13.47 0.69
CA ALA A 116 -7.98 12.97 1.91
C ALA A 116 -6.54 13.51 2.11
N VAL A 117 -6.31 14.24 3.20
CA VAL A 117 -5.01 14.82 3.60
C VAL A 117 -4.01 13.76 4.08
N PRO A 118 -2.68 14.00 3.98
CA PRO A 118 -1.99 15.16 3.38
C PRO A 118 -1.97 15.11 1.86
N GLY A 119 -1.52 16.18 1.19
CA GLY A 119 -1.38 16.30 -0.27
C GLY A 119 -0.50 15.24 -0.96
N SER A 120 0.02 15.58 -2.14
CA SER A 120 1.09 14.78 -2.76
C SER A 120 2.33 14.77 -1.88
N GLY A 121 3.06 13.65 -1.82
CA GLY A 121 4.25 13.57 -0.99
C GLY A 121 4.92 12.19 -0.96
N PRO A 122 6.01 12.06 -0.19
CA PRO A 122 6.75 10.82 -0.08
C PRO A 122 6.02 9.81 0.82
N ALA A 123 6.16 8.53 0.49
CA ALA A 123 5.78 7.41 1.33
C ALA A 123 6.95 6.43 1.45
N LEU A 124 7.11 5.85 2.63
CA LEU A 124 8.11 4.82 2.92
C LEU A 124 7.37 3.56 3.38
N THR A 125 7.67 2.43 2.75
CA THR A 125 7.16 1.11 3.15
C THR A 125 8.31 0.21 3.55
N LEU A 126 8.16 -0.45 4.69
CA LEU A 126 9.08 -1.46 5.20
C LEU A 126 8.29 -2.76 5.34
N SER A 127 8.78 -3.84 4.73
CA SER A 127 8.19 -5.17 4.87
C SER A 127 9.25 -6.24 5.06
N ALA A 128 8.85 -7.34 5.68
CA ALA A 128 9.66 -8.54 5.83
C ALA A 128 8.77 -9.77 5.59
N GLY A 129 9.28 -10.73 4.81
CA GLY A 129 8.65 -12.02 4.54
C GLY A 129 9.53 -13.18 4.99
N PHE A 130 8.90 -14.32 5.25
CA PHE A 130 9.51 -15.57 5.71
C PHE A 130 9.32 -16.71 4.70
#